data_AF-A0A936CYT9-F1
#
_entry.id   AF-A0A936CYT9-F1
#
_cell.length_a   1.000
_cell.length_b   1.000
_cell.length_c   1.000
_cell.angle_alpha   90.00
_cell.angle_beta   90.00
_cell.angle_gamma   90.00
#
_symmetry.space_group_name_H-M   'P 1'
#
loop_
_entity.id
_entity.type
_entity.pdbx_description
1 polymer ?
#
loop_
_entity_poly.entity_id
_entity_poly.type
_entity_poly.pdbx_seq_one_letter_code
_entity_poly.pdbx_strand_id
1 'polypeptide(L)'
;MTCGQNAQQGLRRVSEHTDTDRYKTFEGIDCVGNSLRLVAAIRSHIDDPTKTNAFWEVFKVKLAEAADQERHAPDELRLICSYVYLIEELFERYGDAAGLALLRQIEEECC
;
A
#
# COMPACT_ATOMS: atom_id res chain seq x y z
N MET A 1 23.32 58.31 -33.06
CA MET A 1 21.90 58.58 -32.73
C MET A 1 21.11 58.04 -33.90
N THR A 2 20.29 57.00 -33.87
CA THR A 2 19.47 56.24 -32.90
C THR A 2 19.39 54.79 -33.45
N CYS A 3 19.64 53.73 -32.68
CA CYS A 3 18.69 53.00 -31.83
C CYS A 3 17.36 52.64 -32.54
N GLY A 4 17.06 51.34 -32.63
CA GLY A 4 15.78 50.81 -33.11
C GLY A 4 15.83 49.32 -33.48
N GLN A 5 16.16 48.46 -32.51
CA GLN A 5 16.19 47.01 -32.63
C GLN A 5 14.79 46.46 -32.92
N ASN A 6 14.65 45.69 -33.99
CA ASN A 6 13.40 45.02 -34.37
C ASN A 6 13.31 43.69 -33.61
N ALA A 7 12.35 43.60 -32.69
CA ALA A 7 12.19 42.48 -31.77
C ALA A 7 11.71 41.22 -32.52
N GLN A 8 12.63 40.27 -32.71
CA GLN A 8 12.27 38.87 -32.90
C GLN A 8 11.96 38.27 -31.53
N GLN A 9 10.70 37.94 -31.25
CA GLN A 9 10.37 37.03 -30.15
C GLN A 9 9.39 35.97 -30.64
N GLY A 10 9.92 34.75 -30.69
CA GLY A 10 9.29 33.57 -31.22
C GLY A 10 8.10 33.13 -30.37
N LEU A 11 7.06 32.71 -31.07
CA LEU A 11 5.94 31.96 -30.52
C LEU A 11 6.47 30.58 -30.08
N ARG A 12 6.93 30.47 -28.82
CA ARG A 12 7.15 29.16 -28.21
C ARG A 12 5.79 28.50 -28.02
N ARG A 13 5.55 27.42 -28.76
CA ARG A 13 4.48 26.45 -28.47
C ARG A 13 4.70 25.99 -27.03
N VAL A 14 3.83 26.39 -26.10
CA VAL A 14 3.77 25.80 -24.77
C VAL A 14 3.30 24.37 -24.99
N SER A 15 4.18 23.40 -24.75
CA SER A 15 3.76 22.00 -24.66
C SER A 15 2.87 21.89 -23.43
N GLU A 16 1.62 21.49 -23.62
CA GLU A 16 0.72 21.11 -22.55
C GLU A 16 1.34 19.92 -21.82
N HIS A 17 1.98 20.21 -20.69
CA HIS A 17 2.42 19.18 -19.76
C HIS A 17 1.15 18.70 -19.09
N THR A 18 0.63 17.54 -19.52
CA THR A 18 -0.29 16.79 -18.68
C THR A 18 0.47 16.52 -17.41
N ASP A 19 0.12 17.23 -16.34
CA ASP A 19 0.67 17.03 -15.01
C ASP A 19 0.34 15.59 -14.61
N THR A 20 1.25 14.66 -14.92
CA THR A 20 1.28 13.39 -14.23
C THR A 20 1.77 13.71 -12.83
N ASP A 21 0.83 14.19 -12.01
CA ASP A 21 1.07 14.38 -10.60
C ASP A 21 1.36 13.01 -10.01
N ARG A 22 2.66 12.72 -9.84
CA ARG A 22 3.16 11.47 -9.26
C ARG A 22 3.02 11.47 -7.75
N TYR A 23 2.61 12.58 -7.13
CA TYR A 23 2.60 12.76 -5.70
C TYR A 23 1.18 12.95 -5.20
N LYS A 24 0.53 11.83 -4.90
CA LYS A 24 -0.66 11.87 -4.06
C LYS A 24 -0.28 12.43 -2.69
N THR A 25 -1.05 13.40 -2.22
CA THR A 25 -0.98 13.87 -0.84
C THR A 25 -1.33 12.72 0.11
N PHE A 26 -0.56 12.56 1.19
CA PHE A 26 -0.82 11.58 2.24
C PHE A 26 -1.95 12.02 3.21
N GLU A 27 -2.49 13.22 3.04
CA GLU A 27 -3.58 13.73 3.88
C GLU A 27 -4.84 12.88 3.70
N GLY A 28 -5.35 12.33 4.81
CA GLY A 28 -6.57 11.53 4.83
C GLY A 28 -6.38 10.03 4.61
N ILE A 29 -5.15 9.54 4.47
CA ILE A 29 -4.88 8.10 4.38
C ILE A 29 -4.93 7.45 5.77
N ASP A 30 -5.80 6.46 5.95
CA ASP A 30 -5.96 5.71 7.19
C ASP A 30 -5.17 4.39 7.15
N CYS A 31 -3.83 4.48 7.20
CA CYS A 31 -2.97 3.29 7.17
C CYS A 31 -3.19 2.34 8.35
N VAL A 32 -3.49 2.89 9.53
CA VAL A 32 -3.70 2.09 10.75
C VAL A 32 -5.04 1.35 10.68
N GLY A 33 -6.13 2.05 10.34
CA GLY A 33 -7.43 1.40 10.22
C GLY A 33 -7.45 0.39 9.08
N ASN A 34 -6.82 0.69 7.95
CA ASN A 34 -6.70 -0.25 6.84
C ASN A 34 -5.85 -1.48 7.20
N SER A 35 -4.71 -1.31 7.89
CA SER A 35 -3.88 -2.45 8.31
C SER A 35 -4.64 -3.36 9.27
N LEU A 36 -5.39 -2.82 10.23
CA LEU A 36 -6.23 -3.60 11.15
C LEU A 36 -7.33 -4.38 10.41
N ARG A 37 -7.99 -3.76 9.43
CA ARG A 37 -9.00 -4.42 8.58
C ARG A 37 -8.37 -5.54 7.75
N LEU A 38 -7.17 -5.33 7.24
CA LEU A 38 -6.45 -6.32 6.45
C LEU A 38 -6.00 -7.50 7.32
N VAL A 39 -5.49 -7.25 8.53
CA VAL A 39 -5.20 -8.32 9.50
C VAL A 39 -6.45 -9.15 9.78
N ALA A 40 -7.61 -8.50 9.99
CA ALA A 40 -8.87 -9.23 10.20
C ALA A 40 -9.26 -10.08 8.98
N ALA A 41 -9.11 -9.57 7.75
CA ALA A 41 -9.36 -10.33 6.53
C ALA A 41 -8.43 -11.55 6.40
N ILE A 42 -7.13 -11.37 6.65
CA ILE A 42 -6.15 -12.48 6.65
C ILE A 42 -6.57 -13.53 7.69
N ARG A 43 -6.89 -13.11 8.92
CA ARG A 43 -7.32 -13.99 10.00
C ARG A 43 -8.59 -14.77 9.68
N SER A 44 -9.53 -14.19 8.94
CA SER A 44 -10.75 -14.89 8.51
C SER A 44 -10.47 -16.13 7.64
N HIS A 45 -9.31 -16.19 6.99
CA HIS A 45 -8.85 -17.39 6.29
C HIS A 45 -7.96 -18.26 7.17
N ILE A 46 -6.90 -17.69 7.76
CA ILE A 46 -5.88 -18.51 8.41
C ILE A 46 -6.30 -19.06 9.77
N ASP A 47 -7.37 -18.54 10.40
CA ASP A 47 -7.93 -19.13 11.62
C ASP A 47 -8.79 -20.38 11.32
N ASP A 48 -9.14 -20.64 10.06
CA ASP A 48 -9.76 -21.90 9.63
C ASP A 48 -8.70 -23.01 9.52
N PRO A 49 -8.81 -24.10 10.31
CA PRO A 49 -7.86 -25.22 10.28
C PRO A 49 -7.72 -25.89 8.90
N THR A 50 -8.71 -25.76 8.03
CA THR A 50 -8.69 -26.32 6.66
C THR A 50 -7.95 -25.41 5.66
N LYS A 51 -7.67 -24.16 6.05
CA LYS A 51 -7.01 -23.15 5.20
C LYS A 51 -5.63 -22.72 5.70
N THR A 52 -5.28 -23.11 6.92
CA THR A 52 -3.98 -22.81 7.53
C THR A 52 -2.93 -23.88 7.25
N ASN A 53 -1.68 -23.56 7.59
CA ASN A 53 -0.55 -24.48 7.58
C ASN A 53 0.52 -23.98 8.57
N ALA A 54 1.62 -24.74 8.71
CA ALA A 54 2.70 -24.37 9.65
C ALA A 54 3.28 -22.95 9.40
N PHE A 55 3.29 -22.49 8.15
CA PHE A 55 3.73 -21.14 7.83
C PHE A 55 2.76 -20.09 8.39
N TRP A 56 1.45 -20.26 8.16
CA TRP A 56 0.44 -19.34 8.68
C TRP A 56 0.34 -19.37 10.21
N GLU A 57 0.60 -20.50 10.86
CA GLU A 57 0.72 -20.56 12.32
C GLU A 57 1.89 -19.71 12.85
N VAL A 58 3.06 -19.75 12.19
CA VAL A 58 4.18 -18.87 12.53
C VAL A 58 3.84 -17.40 12.25
N PHE A 59 3.09 -17.12 11.18
CA PHE A 59 2.64 -15.76 10.88
C PHE A 59 1.71 -15.20 11.96
N LYS A 60 0.81 -16.01 12.53
CA LYS A 60 -0.05 -15.60 13.66
C LYS A 60 0.76 -15.21 14.89
N VAL A 61 1.84 -15.96 15.19
CA VAL A 61 2.75 -15.62 16.29
C VAL A 61 3.41 -14.26 16.03
N LYS A 62 3.90 -14.03 14.81
CA LYS A 62 4.50 -12.74 14.41
C LYS A 62 3.52 -11.58 14.48
N LEU A 63 2.25 -11.79 14.11
CA LEU A 63 1.19 -10.80 14.25
C LEU A 63 0.95 -10.45 15.73
N ALA A 64 0.91 -11.45 16.61
CA ALA A 64 0.74 -11.21 18.05
C ALA A 64 1.93 -10.44 18.63
N GLU A 65 3.15 -10.72 18.16
CA GLU A 65 4.36 -9.96 18.54
C GLU A 65 4.36 -8.54 17.99
N ALA A 66 3.82 -8.30 16.79
CA ALA A 66 3.73 -6.99 16.17
C ALA A 66 2.71 -6.06 16.87
N ALA A 67 1.65 -6.64 17.44
CA ALA A 67 0.66 -5.91 18.24
C ALA A 67 1.17 -5.51 19.63
N ASP A 68 2.30 -6.08 20.07
CA ASP A 68 2.93 -5.77 21.37
C ASP A 68 3.89 -4.59 21.23
N GLN A 69 3.39 -3.38 21.54
CA GLN A 69 4.15 -2.13 21.43
C GLN A 69 5.32 -1.99 22.42
N GLU A 70 5.42 -2.86 23.43
CA GLU A 70 6.54 -2.85 24.39
C GLU A 70 7.79 -3.52 23.83
N ARG A 71 7.61 -4.38 22.83
CA ARG A 71 8.69 -5.02 22.10
C ARG A 71 8.99 -4.11 20.91
N HIS A 72 10.27 -3.82 20.64
CA HIS A 72 10.70 -3.10 19.44
C HIS A 72 10.47 -3.95 18.16
N ALA A 73 9.25 -4.45 17.99
CA ALA A 73 8.80 -5.31 16.92
C ALA A 73 8.38 -4.46 15.69
N PRO A 74 8.38 -5.06 14.47
CA PRO A 74 7.55 -4.52 13.37
C PRO A 74 6.17 -4.12 13.86
N ASP A 75 5.66 -2.96 13.44
CA ASP A 75 4.22 -2.77 13.45
C ASP A 75 3.54 -3.73 12.45
N GLU A 76 2.23 -3.93 12.59
CA GLU A 76 1.47 -4.87 11.77
C GLU A 76 1.54 -4.50 10.28
N LEU A 77 1.62 -3.20 9.97
CA LEU A 77 1.77 -2.70 8.61
C LEU A 77 3.10 -3.18 7.99
N ARG A 78 4.23 -3.06 8.71
CA ARG A 78 5.53 -3.55 8.26
C ARG A 78 5.51 -5.05 8.05
N LEU A 79 4.85 -5.80 8.95
CA LEU A 79 4.71 -7.24 8.79
C LEU A 79 3.90 -7.58 7.54
N ILE A 80 2.76 -6.92 7.32
CA ILE A 80 1.93 -7.10 6.12
C ILE A 80 2.75 -6.81 4.85
N CYS A 81 3.39 -5.63 4.74
CA CYS A 81 4.14 -5.27 3.54
C CYS A 81 5.28 -6.27 3.26
N SER A 82 5.88 -6.87 4.30
CA SER A 82 6.94 -7.89 4.14
C SER A 82 6.43 -9.25 3.64
N TYR A 83 5.12 -9.50 3.72
CA TYR A 83 4.45 -10.77 3.38
C TYR A 83 3.43 -10.62 2.25
N VAL A 84 3.42 -9.45 1.60
CA VAL A 84 2.39 -8.99 0.66
C VAL A 84 2.03 -10.02 -0.42
N TYR A 85 3.03 -10.59 -1.09
CA TYR A 85 2.83 -11.60 -2.15
C TYR A 85 2.15 -12.88 -1.62
N LEU A 86 2.48 -13.30 -0.39
CA LEU A 86 1.89 -14.50 0.22
C LEU A 86 0.45 -14.24 0.69
N ILE A 87 0.15 -12.99 1.05
CA ILE A 87 -1.20 -12.55 1.39
C ILE A 87 -2.05 -12.45 0.12
N GLU A 88 -1.50 -11.96 -0.99
CA GLU A 88 -2.17 -11.97 -2.30
C GLU A 88 -2.51 -13.41 -2.71
N GLU A 89 -1.54 -14.33 -2.69
CA GLU A 89 -1.78 -15.76 -3.00
C GLU A 89 -2.86 -16.39 -2.11
N LEU A 90 -2.91 -16.01 -0.82
CA LEU A 90 -3.94 -16.48 0.12
C LEU A 90 -5.33 -16.05 -0.34
N PHE A 91 -5.51 -14.77 -0.66
CA PHE A 91 -6.80 -14.25 -1.09
C PHE A 91 -7.21 -14.77 -2.46
N GLU A 92 -6.27 -14.88 -3.41
CA GLU A 92 -6.53 -15.47 -4.72
C GLU A 92 -7.01 -16.92 -4.60
N ARG A 93 -6.32 -17.73 -3.78
CA ARG A 93 -6.68 -19.14 -3.56
C ARG A 93 -8.11 -19.32 -3.06
N TYR A 94 -8.58 -18.41 -2.21
CA TYR A 94 -9.92 -18.49 -1.61
C TYR A 94 -10.94 -17.54 -2.25
N GLY A 95 -10.60 -16.88 -3.35
CA GLY A 95 -11.51 -16.00 -4.10
C GLY A 95 -11.93 -14.74 -3.33
N ASP A 96 -11.09 -14.24 -2.42
CA ASP A 96 -11.40 -13.07 -1.60
C ASP A 96 -11.06 -11.76 -2.33
N ALA A 97 -11.94 -11.36 -3.24
CA ALA A 97 -11.79 -10.14 -4.01
C ALA A 97 -11.77 -8.87 -3.13
N ALA A 98 -12.46 -8.88 -1.99
CA ALA A 98 -12.48 -7.75 -1.07
C ALA A 98 -11.13 -7.61 -0.33
N GLY A 99 -10.56 -8.74 0.11
CA GLY A 99 -9.21 -8.80 0.67
C GLY A 99 -8.16 -8.31 -0.33
N LEU A 100 -8.22 -8.75 -1.59
CA LEU A 100 -7.33 -8.28 -2.66
C LEU A 100 -7.43 -6.78 -2.92
N ALA A 101 -8.64 -6.24 -2.95
CA ALA A 101 -8.84 -4.80 -3.14
C ALA A 101 -8.24 -3.99 -1.97
N LEU A 102 -8.44 -4.46 -0.73
CA LEU A 102 -7.87 -3.82 0.45
C LEU A 102 -6.34 -3.91 0.49
N LEU A 103 -5.77 -5.07 0.10
CA LEU A 103 -4.32 -5.25 0.01
C LEU A 103 -3.70 -4.27 -0.97
N ARG A 104 -4.29 -4.15 -2.18
CA ARG A 104 -3.84 -3.19 -3.21
C ARG A 104 -3.93 -1.74 -2.74
N GLN A 105 -4.99 -1.39 -2.03
CA GLN A 105 -5.13 -0.05 -1.46
C GLN A 105 -3.99 0.24 -0.48
N ILE A 106 -3.68 -0.70 0.44
CA ILE A 106 -2.59 -0.53 1.40
C ILE A 106 -1.23 -0.45 0.71
N GLU A 107 -0.99 -1.26 -0.33
CA GLU A 107 0.24 -1.19 -1.11
C GLU A 107 0.42 0.15 -1.84
N GLU A 108 -0.66 0.79 -2.29
CA GLU A 108 -0.59 2.07 -2.97
C GLU A 108 -0.47 3.26 -2.00
N GLU A 109 -1.05 3.12 -0.80
CA GLU A 109 -1.22 4.22 0.15
C GLU A 109 -0.21 4.21 1.31
N CYS A 110 0.29 3.04 1.70
CA CYS A 110 0.94 2.81 3.00
C CYS A 110 2.21 1.96 2.95
N CYS A 111 2.43 1.23 1.86
CA CYS A 111 3.72 0.66 1.47
C CYS A 111 4.24 1.46 0.24
#